data_AF-A0A4Z0B3Q0-F1
#
_entry.id   AF-A0A4Z0B3Q0-F1
#
_cell.length_a   1.000
_cell.length_b   1.000
_cell.length_c   1.000
_cell.angle_alpha   90.00
_cell.angle_beta   90.00
_cell.angle_gamma   90.00
#
_symmetry.space_group_name_H-M   'P 1'
#
loop_
_entity.id
_entity.type
_entity.pdbx_description
1 polymer ?
#
loop_
_entity_poly.entity_id
_entity_poly.type
_entity_poly.pdbx_seq_one_letter_code
_entity_poly.pdbx_strand_id
1 'polypeptide(L)'
;MLVLGYGARRFFNTKKRQRPRGGAARVRTLFDPLATIPYPADWLRAQTGSRFDTVAAALRVVLALNEEDELIVEPDFLAVRANGRVTPIDALSEGYRSVFVMTVDIIRELLDHWGNLEQAQAVVLIDELETHLHPRWKMQVMTSLRRVLPRVQFIVTTHDPLCLRGMDDGEVIVLQRDDKKHIQKVEDLPTISGMSAEQLLTSDYFGLASTADPGTEFALARMAGDVARRNTFGEQEVAPSDAAMEVVRRLVVGNSQSEQIVQEAMVKYLEERERRSGSALATLRADAVSAVIEALKAD
;
A
#
# COMPACT_ATOMS: atom_id res chain seq x y z
N MET A 1 -21.84 -11.64 11.01
CA MET A 1 -20.60 -10.90 10.65
C MET A 1 -20.92 -9.97 9.49
N LEU A 2 -20.63 -8.67 9.63
CA LEU A 2 -20.84 -7.67 8.57
C LEU A 2 -19.62 -7.68 7.63
N VAL A 3 -19.85 -7.74 6.32
CA VAL A 3 -18.81 -7.70 5.30
C VAL A 3 -19.14 -6.62 4.28
N LEU A 4 -18.17 -5.75 3.99
CA LEU A 4 -18.23 -4.68 2.99
C LEU A 4 -17.11 -4.89 1.96
N GLY A 5 -17.33 -4.52 0.71
CA GLY A 5 -16.35 -4.70 -0.35
C GLY A 5 -16.39 -3.55 -1.35
N TYR A 6 -15.20 -3.04 -1.70
CA TYR A 6 -15.01 -1.88 -2.56
C TYR A 6 -13.95 -2.19 -3.63
N GLY A 7 -14.33 -2.12 -4.91
CA GLY A 7 -13.37 -2.25 -6.02
C GLY A 7 -12.60 -0.96 -6.30
N ALA A 8 -11.53 -1.01 -7.11
CA ALA A 8 -10.61 0.11 -7.37
C ALA A 8 -11.28 1.44 -7.78
N ARG A 9 -12.29 1.39 -8.65
CA ARG A 9 -12.89 2.62 -9.23
C ARG A 9 -13.79 3.38 -8.26
N ARG A 10 -14.39 2.71 -7.27
CA ARG A 10 -15.29 3.30 -6.24
C ARG A 10 -16.23 4.38 -6.77
N PHE A 11 -16.79 4.20 -7.97
CA PHE A 11 -17.66 5.20 -8.56
C PHE A 11 -18.86 5.44 -7.65
N PHE A 12 -19.35 6.67 -7.65
CA PHE A 12 -20.52 7.04 -6.88
C PHE A 12 -21.54 7.77 -7.74
N ASN A 13 -22.80 7.68 -7.34
CA ASN A 13 -23.90 8.23 -8.10
C ASN A 13 -24.67 9.22 -7.22
N THR A 14 -24.64 10.49 -7.61
CA THR A 14 -25.35 11.59 -6.93
C THR A 14 -26.87 11.43 -6.96
N LYS A 15 -27.42 10.66 -7.92
CA LYS A 15 -28.85 10.35 -8.01
C LYS A 15 -29.27 9.18 -7.11
N LYS A 16 -28.33 8.35 -6.66
CA LYS A 16 -28.63 7.23 -5.75
C LYS A 16 -28.59 7.71 -4.30
N ARG A 17 -29.78 7.75 -3.67
CA ARG A 17 -29.94 8.20 -2.28
C ARG A 17 -29.83 7.06 -1.26
N GLN A 18 -30.29 5.87 -1.64
CA GLN A 18 -30.34 4.72 -0.75
C GLN A 18 -29.36 3.64 -1.15
N ARG A 19 -28.72 3.03 -0.15
CA ARG A 19 -27.92 1.83 -0.35
C ARG A 19 -28.85 0.63 -0.50
N PRO A 20 -28.68 -0.18 -1.56
CA PRO A 20 -29.44 -1.42 -1.68
C PRO A 20 -29.14 -2.35 -0.50
N ARG A 21 -30.17 -2.99 0.06
CA ARG A 21 -30.03 -3.87 1.22
C ARG A 21 -29.46 -5.24 0.84
N GLY A 22 -28.87 -5.92 1.82
CA GLY A 22 -28.40 -7.30 1.72
C GLY A 22 -26.89 -7.44 1.51
N GLY A 23 -26.35 -8.62 1.83
CA GLY A 23 -24.90 -8.88 1.78
C GLY A 23 -24.30 -8.69 0.39
N ALA A 24 -24.96 -9.20 -0.67
CA ALA A 24 -24.49 -9.06 -2.04
C ALA A 24 -24.39 -7.59 -2.50
N ALA A 25 -25.24 -6.71 -1.98
CA ALA A 25 -25.18 -5.28 -2.29
C ALA A 25 -23.96 -4.59 -1.66
N ARG A 26 -23.51 -5.05 -0.50
CA ARG A 26 -22.39 -4.47 0.25
C ARG A 26 -21.02 -4.72 -0.39
N VAL A 27 -20.91 -5.79 -1.16
CA VAL A 27 -19.66 -6.20 -1.85
C VAL A 27 -19.73 -6.00 -3.36
N ARG A 28 -20.85 -5.50 -3.90
CA ARG A 28 -21.11 -5.45 -5.34
C ARG A 28 -20.03 -4.70 -6.11
N THR A 29 -19.55 -3.58 -5.59
CA THR A 29 -18.56 -2.73 -6.26
C THR A 29 -17.19 -3.39 -6.38
N LEU A 30 -16.93 -4.46 -5.62
CA LEU A 30 -15.71 -5.27 -5.76
C LEU A 30 -15.74 -6.16 -7.01
N PHE A 31 -16.93 -6.61 -7.43
CA PHE A 31 -17.09 -7.57 -8.53
C PHE A 31 -17.71 -6.97 -9.79
N ASP A 32 -18.42 -5.85 -9.66
CA ASP A 32 -18.99 -5.10 -10.77
C ASP A 32 -18.33 -3.71 -10.83
N PRO A 33 -17.39 -3.50 -11.77
CA PRO A 33 -16.69 -2.24 -11.94
C PRO A 33 -17.58 -1.04 -12.32
N LEU A 34 -18.84 -1.27 -12.75
CA LEU A 34 -19.82 -0.23 -13.06
C LEU A 34 -20.78 0.03 -11.91
N ALA A 35 -20.75 -0.79 -10.86
CA ALA A 35 -21.57 -0.57 -9.69
C ALA A 35 -21.11 0.71 -8.97
N THR A 36 -22.10 1.45 -8.48
CA THR A 36 -21.91 2.77 -7.87
C THR A 36 -22.32 2.76 -6.40
N ILE A 37 -21.53 3.44 -5.58
CA ILE A 37 -21.82 3.76 -4.19
C ILE A 37 -22.84 4.92 -4.15
N PRO A 38 -23.86 4.89 -3.28
CA PRO A 38 -24.74 6.03 -3.08
C PRO A 38 -23.96 7.26 -2.60
N TYR A 39 -24.27 8.44 -3.13
CA TYR A 39 -23.64 9.66 -2.66
C TYR A 39 -24.09 9.98 -1.21
N PRO A 40 -23.17 10.28 -0.28
CA PRO A 40 -23.48 10.29 1.14
C PRO A 40 -24.22 11.53 1.63
N ALA A 41 -24.37 12.58 0.82
CA ALA A 41 -24.88 13.88 1.27
C ALA A 41 -26.25 13.81 1.97
N ASP A 42 -27.21 13.07 1.41
CA ASP A 42 -28.55 12.91 2.03
C ASP A 42 -28.46 12.22 3.39
N TRP A 43 -27.61 11.20 3.49
CA TRP A 43 -27.47 10.44 4.72
C TRP A 43 -26.74 11.24 5.79
N LEU A 44 -25.69 11.97 5.44
CA LEU A 44 -24.96 12.86 6.36
C LEU A 44 -25.86 13.97 6.91
N ARG A 45 -26.66 14.60 6.04
CA ARG A 45 -27.63 15.64 6.44
C ARG A 45 -28.69 15.13 7.41
N ALA A 46 -29.03 13.85 7.35
CA ALA A 46 -29.99 13.24 8.26
C ALA A 46 -29.41 12.92 9.65
N GLN A 47 -28.08 13.01 9.84
CA GLN A 47 -27.46 12.78 11.14
C GLN A 47 -27.51 14.04 11.99
N THR A 48 -27.83 13.89 13.28
CA THR A 48 -27.92 15.00 14.24
C THR A 48 -27.32 14.61 15.58
N GLY A 49 -26.99 15.61 16.40
CA GLY A 49 -26.44 15.43 17.75
C GLY A 49 -25.16 14.60 17.77
N SER A 50 -25.01 13.77 18.81
CA SER A 50 -23.79 12.97 19.04
C SER A 50 -23.44 12.01 17.89
N ARG A 51 -24.44 11.55 17.13
CA ARG A 51 -24.21 10.69 15.96
C ARG A 51 -23.50 11.48 14.86
N PHE A 52 -23.91 12.72 14.60
CA PHE A 52 -23.23 13.59 13.65
C PHE A 52 -21.80 13.89 14.11
N ASP A 53 -21.61 14.24 15.38
CA ASP A 53 -20.30 14.58 15.93
C ASP A 53 -19.30 13.42 15.78
N THR A 54 -19.77 12.19 16.02
CA THR A 54 -18.97 10.97 15.84
C THR A 54 -18.55 10.78 14.38
N VAL A 55 -19.48 10.98 13.44
CA VAL A 55 -19.20 10.86 12.00
C VAL A 55 -18.26 11.98 11.53
N ALA A 56 -18.47 13.22 11.98
CA ALA A 56 -17.63 14.35 11.64
C ALA A 56 -16.20 14.16 12.15
N ALA A 57 -16.03 13.72 13.40
CA ALA A 57 -14.72 13.41 13.98
C ALA A 57 -13.99 12.32 13.18
N ALA A 58 -14.69 11.22 12.84
CA ALA A 58 -14.17 10.16 12.00
C ALA A 58 -13.68 10.68 10.63
N LEU A 59 -14.48 11.52 9.97
CA LEU A 59 -14.13 12.09 8.67
C LEU A 59 -12.96 13.06 8.75
N ARG A 60 -12.85 13.88 9.80
CA ARG A 60 -11.69 14.75 10.00
C ARG A 60 -10.37 13.97 10.05
N VAL A 61 -10.38 12.82 10.72
CA VAL A 61 -9.22 11.93 10.79
C VAL A 61 -8.88 11.33 9.43
N VAL A 62 -9.86 10.74 8.74
CA VAL A 62 -9.60 10.07 7.45
C VAL A 62 -9.19 11.07 6.38
N LEU A 63 -9.77 12.26 6.39
CA LEU A 63 -9.43 13.32 5.46
C LEU A 63 -8.19 14.14 5.87
N ALA A 64 -7.44 13.69 6.89
CA ALA A 64 -6.23 14.35 7.39
C ALA A 64 -6.40 15.88 7.58
N LEU A 65 -7.57 16.29 8.09
CA LEU A 65 -7.90 17.69 8.33
C LEU A 65 -7.15 18.20 9.56
N ASN A 66 -6.63 19.43 9.48
CA ASN A 66 -5.98 20.10 10.61
C ASN A 66 -7.02 20.49 11.68
N GLU A 67 -6.55 20.98 12.83
CA GLU A 67 -7.42 21.45 13.92
C GLU A 67 -8.34 22.60 13.50
N GLU A 68 -7.82 23.50 12.65
CA GLU A 68 -8.56 24.65 12.10
C GLU A 68 -9.46 24.30 10.91
N ASP A 69 -9.29 23.10 10.34
CA ASP A 69 -10.06 22.67 9.17
C ASP A 69 -11.44 22.15 9.60
N GLU A 70 -12.47 22.45 8.81
CA GLU A 70 -13.86 22.12 9.15
C GLU A 70 -14.56 21.37 8.02
N LEU A 71 -15.36 20.37 8.39
CA LEU A 71 -16.33 19.75 7.49
C LEU A 71 -17.65 20.51 7.59
N ILE A 72 -18.03 21.18 6.50
CA ILE A 72 -19.27 21.94 6.40
C ILE A 72 -20.33 21.05 5.77
N VAL A 73 -21.38 20.76 6.53
CA VAL A 73 -22.54 19.98 6.08
C VAL A 73 -23.76 20.90 6.10
N GLU A 74 -24.13 21.44 4.95
CA GLU A 74 -25.29 22.33 4.79
C GLU A 74 -26.41 21.66 3.99
N PRO A 75 -27.64 22.20 4.04
CA PRO A 75 -28.78 21.64 3.30
C PRO A 75 -28.52 21.50 1.81
N ASP A 76 -27.78 22.43 1.19
CA ASP A 76 -27.62 22.47 -0.26
C ASP A 76 -26.22 22.08 -0.75
N PHE A 77 -25.23 21.99 0.14
CA PHE A 77 -23.88 21.60 -0.25
C PHE A 77 -23.08 20.98 0.90
N LEU A 78 -22.06 20.22 0.51
CA LEU A 78 -21.09 19.61 1.40
C LEU A 78 -19.70 20.14 1.00
N ALA A 79 -18.95 20.67 1.95
CA ALA A 79 -17.64 21.26 1.69
C ALA A 79 -16.65 20.98 2.80
N VAL A 80 -15.37 21.11 2.47
CA VAL A 80 -14.26 21.16 3.42
C VAL A 80 -13.71 22.57 3.42
N ARG A 81 -13.60 23.17 4.60
CA ARG A 81 -12.82 24.38 4.81
C ARG A 81 -11.42 23.97 5.22
N ALA A 82 -10.44 24.28 4.38
CA ALA A 82 -9.03 24.03 4.70
C ALA A 82 -8.18 25.22 4.25
N ASN A 83 -7.20 25.61 5.09
CA ASN A 83 -6.34 26.79 4.84
C ASN A 83 -7.14 28.06 4.50
N GLY A 84 -8.25 28.30 5.21
CA GLY A 84 -9.13 29.45 4.97
C GLY A 84 -9.94 29.39 3.66
N ARG A 85 -9.87 28.30 2.89
CA ARG A 85 -10.65 28.12 1.64
C ARG A 85 -11.74 27.07 1.81
N VAL A 86 -12.96 27.43 1.44
CA VAL A 86 -14.10 26.50 1.38
C VAL A 86 -14.12 25.84 0.01
N THR A 87 -13.99 24.51 -0.02
CA THR A 87 -14.01 23.72 -1.25
C THR A 87 -15.15 22.71 -1.19
N PRO A 88 -16.13 22.77 -2.10
CA PRO A 88 -17.15 21.73 -2.21
C PRO A 88 -16.53 20.36 -2.40
N ILE A 89 -17.11 19.31 -1.81
CA ILE A 89 -16.62 17.92 -1.99
C ILE A 89 -16.56 17.55 -3.47
N ASP A 90 -17.52 18.01 -4.26
CA ASP A 90 -17.55 17.75 -5.71
C ASP A 90 -16.40 18.41 -6.49
N ALA A 91 -15.75 19.42 -5.91
CA ALA A 91 -14.58 20.10 -6.47
C ALA A 91 -13.24 19.54 -5.95
N LEU A 92 -13.27 18.57 -5.04
CA LEU A 92 -12.05 17.90 -4.56
C LEU A 92 -11.49 16.93 -5.61
N SER A 93 -10.22 16.55 -5.43
CA SER A 93 -9.59 15.55 -6.31
C SER A 93 -10.34 14.20 -6.23
N GLU A 94 -10.26 13.45 -7.32
CA GLU A 94 -10.98 12.18 -7.45
C GLU A 94 -10.64 11.19 -6.32
N GLY A 95 -9.37 11.04 -5.96
CA GLY A 95 -8.96 10.19 -4.84
C GLY A 95 -9.56 10.62 -3.50
N TYR A 96 -9.62 11.93 -3.25
CA TYR A 96 -10.20 12.48 -2.02
C TYR A 96 -11.70 12.17 -1.92
N ARG A 97 -12.42 12.38 -3.03
CA ARG A 97 -13.86 12.08 -3.14
C ARG A 97 -14.13 10.60 -2.97
N SER A 98 -13.30 9.76 -3.58
CA SER A 98 -13.38 8.30 -3.52
C SER A 98 -13.24 7.79 -2.07
N VAL A 99 -12.20 8.21 -1.35
CA VAL A 99 -12.00 7.85 0.06
C VAL A 99 -13.11 8.42 0.94
N PHE A 100 -13.52 9.67 0.70
CA PHE A 100 -14.63 10.29 1.43
C PHE A 100 -15.91 9.46 1.32
N VAL A 101 -16.36 9.17 0.10
CA VAL A 101 -17.60 8.42 -0.14
C VAL A 101 -17.52 7.02 0.42
N MET A 102 -16.39 6.31 0.21
CA MET A 102 -16.16 4.99 0.77
C MET A 102 -16.25 5.01 2.31
N THR A 103 -15.58 5.96 2.95
CA THR A 103 -15.54 6.06 4.42
C THR A 103 -16.92 6.31 5.00
N VAL A 104 -17.68 7.26 4.42
CA VAL A 104 -19.05 7.51 4.88
C VAL A 104 -19.94 6.29 4.66
N ASP A 105 -19.79 5.60 3.54
CA ASP A 105 -20.57 4.40 3.23
C ASP A 105 -20.25 3.23 4.19
N ILE A 106 -19.00 3.09 4.62
CA ILE A 106 -18.61 2.14 5.68
C ILE A 106 -19.26 2.53 7.01
N ILE A 107 -19.06 3.77 7.45
CA ILE A 107 -19.58 4.31 8.71
C ILE A 107 -21.10 4.16 8.78
N ARG A 108 -21.79 4.43 7.66
CA ARG A 108 -23.24 4.26 7.53
C ARG A 108 -23.67 2.83 7.89
N GLU A 109 -23.08 1.82 7.27
CA GLU A 109 -23.44 0.43 7.57
C GLU A 109 -23.05 0.02 8.98
N LEU A 110 -21.91 0.49 9.49
CA LEU A 110 -21.49 0.18 10.86
C LEU A 110 -22.48 0.74 11.89
N LEU A 111 -22.87 2.01 11.76
CA LEU A 111 -23.82 2.62 12.68
C LEU A 111 -25.22 2.00 12.59
N ASP A 112 -25.65 1.57 11.39
CA ASP A 112 -26.93 0.90 11.22
C ASP A 112 -26.98 -0.50 11.88
N HIS A 113 -25.83 -1.11 12.19
CA HIS A 113 -25.77 -2.43 12.86
C HIS A 113 -25.33 -2.36 14.34
N TRP A 114 -24.44 -1.43 14.70
CA TRP A 114 -23.76 -1.42 16.00
C TRP A 114 -24.12 -0.22 16.89
N GLY A 115 -24.74 0.83 16.34
CA GLY A 115 -25.09 2.06 17.08
C GLY A 115 -23.90 2.94 17.50
N ASN A 116 -22.69 2.39 17.62
CA ASN A 116 -21.43 3.09 17.93
C ASN A 116 -20.29 2.54 17.07
N LEU A 117 -19.44 3.43 16.53
CA LEU A 117 -18.27 3.08 15.73
C LEU A 117 -17.16 2.37 16.51
N GLU A 118 -16.92 2.74 17.78
CA GLU A 118 -15.81 2.17 18.57
C GLU A 118 -15.99 0.66 18.84
N GLN A 119 -17.24 0.22 18.90
CA GLN A 119 -17.61 -1.18 19.14
C GLN A 119 -17.92 -1.91 17.83
N ALA A 120 -18.02 -1.20 16.71
CA ALA A 120 -18.46 -1.77 15.46
C ALA A 120 -17.43 -2.74 14.87
N GLN A 121 -17.87 -3.96 14.59
CA GLN A 121 -17.04 -4.98 13.96
C GLN A 121 -17.54 -5.29 12.54
N ALA A 122 -16.59 -5.34 11.62
CA ALA A 122 -16.82 -5.75 10.23
C ALA A 122 -15.52 -6.24 9.60
N VAL A 123 -15.66 -6.94 8.48
CA VAL A 123 -14.56 -7.16 7.53
C VAL A 123 -14.79 -6.24 6.33
N VAL A 124 -13.78 -5.45 5.97
CA VAL A 124 -13.85 -4.51 4.84
C VAL A 124 -12.77 -4.88 3.83
N LEU A 125 -13.21 -5.23 2.62
CA LEU A 125 -12.34 -5.53 1.49
C LEU A 125 -12.20 -4.28 0.62
N ILE A 126 -10.98 -3.83 0.34
CA ILE A 126 -10.73 -2.67 -0.52
C ILE A 126 -9.69 -3.04 -1.56
N ASP A 127 -10.07 -2.98 -2.82
CA ASP A 127 -9.16 -3.16 -3.94
C ASP A 127 -8.54 -1.82 -4.33
N GLU A 128 -7.22 -1.78 -4.50
CA GLU A 128 -6.41 -0.58 -4.80
C GLU A 128 -6.84 0.63 -3.96
N LEU A 129 -6.56 0.60 -2.65
CA LEU A 129 -6.96 1.71 -1.77
C LEU A 129 -6.37 3.06 -2.22
N GLU A 130 -5.19 3.04 -2.83
CA GLU A 130 -4.43 4.20 -3.26
C GLU A 130 -4.93 4.89 -4.53
N THR A 131 -5.87 4.29 -5.27
CA THR A 131 -6.22 4.77 -6.62
C THR A 131 -6.54 6.28 -6.59
N HIS A 132 -5.79 7.05 -7.39
CA HIS A 132 -5.87 8.51 -7.50
C HIS A 132 -5.59 9.32 -6.21
N LEU A 133 -5.06 8.70 -5.15
CA LEU A 133 -4.66 9.41 -3.93
C LEU A 133 -3.37 10.20 -4.11
N HIS A 134 -3.29 11.33 -3.41
CA HIS A 134 -2.05 12.09 -3.32
C HIS A 134 -1.01 11.32 -2.47
N PRO A 135 0.30 11.37 -2.76
CA PRO A 135 1.34 10.64 -2.03
C PRO A 135 1.27 10.76 -0.50
N ARG A 136 1.10 11.99 0.01
CA ARG A 136 0.95 12.25 1.46
C ARG A 136 -0.18 11.42 2.09
N TRP A 137 -1.24 11.18 1.34
CA TRP A 137 -2.43 10.46 1.79
C TRP A 137 -2.25 8.97 1.73
N LYS A 138 -1.57 8.46 0.69
CA LYS A 138 -1.19 7.05 0.60
C LYS A 138 -0.46 6.59 1.86
N MET A 139 0.42 7.43 2.40
CA MET A 139 1.17 7.15 3.62
C MET A 139 0.32 7.11 4.90
N GLN A 140 -0.85 7.76 4.94
CA GLN A 140 -1.61 7.97 6.18
C GLN A 140 -2.96 7.25 6.19
N VAL A 141 -3.52 6.90 5.03
CA VAL A 141 -4.89 6.40 4.90
C VAL A 141 -5.15 5.17 5.76
N MET A 142 -4.21 4.22 5.79
CA MET A 142 -4.36 3.00 6.60
C MET A 142 -4.31 3.30 8.10
N THR A 143 -3.37 4.12 8.56
CA THR A 143 -3.30 4.58 9.95
C THR A 143 -4.57 5.31 10.37
N SER A 144 -5.11 6.17 9.50
CA SER A 144 -6.35 6.90 9.76
C SER A 144 -7.56 5.97 9.85
N LEU A 145 -7.70 5.02 8.91
CA LEU A 145 -8.79 4.03 8.94
C LEU A 145 -8.71 3.15 10.20
N ARG A 146 -7.51 2.67 10.55
CA ARG A 146 -7.25 1.88 11.77
C ARG A 146 -7.64 2.65 13.03
N ARG A 147 -7.29 3.95 13.09
CA ARG A 147 -7.62 4.81 14.25
C ARG A 147 -9.13 5.03 14.40
N VAL A 148 -9.84 5.24 13.30
CA VAL A 148 -11.28 5.55 13.32
C VAL A 148 -12.12 4.31 13.56
N LEU A 149 -11.73 3.16 13.01
CA LEU A 149 -12.49 1.92 13.05
C LEU A 149 -11.64 0.79 13.65
N PRO A 150 -11.29 0.87 14.95
CA PRO A 150 -10.26 0.01 15.56
C PRO A 150 -10.65 -1.47 15.66
N ARG A 151 -11.95 -1.79 15.56
CA ARG A 151 -12.46 -3.17 15.60
C ARG A 151 -12.89 -3.70 14.24
N VAL A 152 -12.56 -2.98 13.16
CA VAL A 152 -12.81 -3.39 11.79
C VAL A 152 -11.54 -4.03 11.22
N GLN A 153 -11.68 -5.23 10.64
CA GLN A 153 -10.60 -5.86 9.91
C GLN A 153 -10.59 -5.36 8.47
N PHE A 154 -9.53 -4.67 8.08
CA PHE A 154 -9.32 -4.24 6.69
C PHE A 154 -8.46 -5.27 5.95
N ILE A 155 -8.92 -5.71 4.78
CA ILE A 155 -8.13 -6.48 3.82
C ILE A 155 -8.03 -5.64 2.57
N VAL A 156 -6.83 -5.16 2.27
CA VAL A 156 -6.59 -4.16 1.26
C VAL A 156 -5.55 -4.65 0.27
N THR A 157 -5.76 -4.37 -1.01
CA THR A 157 -4.75 -4.56 -2.05
C THR A 157 -4.16 -3.20 -2.43
N THR A 158 -2.88 -3.20 -2.80
CA THR A 158 -2.18 -2.02 -3.29
C THR A 158 -1.00 -2.43 -4.15
N HIS A 159 -0.65 -1.61 -5.13
CA HIS A 159 0.61 -1.71 -5.88
C HIS A 159 1.54 -0.52 -5.57
N ASP A 160 1.22 0.29 -4.56
CA ASP A 160 1.97 1.50 -4.24
C ASP A 160 2.77 1.37 -2.94
N PRO A 161 4.10 1.57 -2.97
CA PRO A 161 4.96 1.43 -1.80
C PRO A 161 4.64 2.43 -0.69
N LEU A 162 4.06 3.58 -1.02
CA LEU A 162 3.73 4.59 -0.02
C LEU A 162 2.59 4.14 0.89
N CYS A 163 1.72 3.23 0.44
CA CYS A 163 0.67 2.66 1.30
C CYS A 163 1.23 1.77 2.41
N LEU A 164 2.39 1.13 2.19
CA LEU A 164 3.03 0.32 3.22
C LEU A 164 3.56 1.18 4.38
N ARG A 165 3.75 2.49 4.20
CA ARG A 165 4.23 3.38 5.27
C ARG A 165 3.25 3.57 6.42
N GLY A 166 1.97 3.25 6.22
CA GLY A 166 0.95 3.26 7.27
C GLY A 166 0.73 1.90 7.95
N MET A 167 1.51 0.88 7.57
CA MET A 167 1.38 -0.50 8.03
C MET A 167 2.42 -0.82 9.10
N ASP A 168 2.03 -1.67 10.04
CA ASP A 168 2.90 -2.22 11.06
C ASP A 168 3.52 -3.54 10.59
N ASP A 169 4.60 -3.98 11.24
CA ASP A 169 5.28 -5.23 10.90
C ASP A 169 4.33 -6.44 11.05
N GLY A 170 4.34 -7.33 10.05
CA GLY A 170 3.46 -8.51 10.01
C GLY A 170 2.05 -8.24 9.47
N GLU A 171 1.68 -6.99 9.15
CA GLU A 171 0.38 -6.68 8.55
C GLU A 171 0.38 -6.75 7.02
N VAL A 172 1.54 -6.87 6.38
CA VAL A 172 1.68 -6.89 4.91
C VAL A 172 1.94 -8.31 4.42
N ILE A 173 1.19 -8.70 3.40
CA ILE A 173 1.32 -9.99 2.73
C ILE A 173 1.68 -9.73 1.27
N VAL A 174 2.81 -10.29 0.83
CA VAL A 174 3.24 -10.21 -0.57
C VAL A 174 2.88 -11.53 -1.25
N LEU A 175 2.20 -11.41 -2.39
CA LEU A 175 1.80 -12.54 -3.22
C LEU A 175 2.62 -12.52 -4.52
N GLN A 176 3.25 -13.64 -4.85
CA GLN A 176 4.00 -13.81 -6.09
C GLN A 176 3.51 -15.04 -6.85
N ARG A 177 3.76 -15.06 -8.16
CA ARG A 177 3.51 -16.23 -9.00
C ARG A 177 4.82 -17.01 -9.16
N ASP A 178 4.77 -18.32 -8.97
CA ASP A 178 5.89 -19.22 -9.29
C ASP A 178 5.99 -19.45 -10.81
N ASP A 179 7.03 -20.18 -11.25
CA ASP A 179 7.23 -20.57 -12.66
C ASP A 179 6.05 -21.35 -13.26
N LYS A 180 5.27 -22.00 -12.39
CA LYS A 180 4.06 -22.78 -12.75
C LYS A 180 2.78 -21.94 -12.66
N LYS A 181 2.89 -20.62 -12.45
CA LYS A 181 1.81 -19.64 -12.29
C LYS A 181 0.93 -19.83 -11.06
N HIS A 182 1.33 -20.66 -10.09
CA HIS A 182 0.67 -20.76 -8.80
C HIS A 182 0.99 -19.52 -7.95
N ILE A 183 -0.01 -19.08 -7.19
CA ILE A 183 0.15 -17.96 -6.26
C ILE A 183 0.73 -18.51 -4.95
N GLN A 184 1.84 -17.93 -4.51
CA GLN A 184 2.51 -18.24 -3.25
C GLN A 184 2.72 -16.96 -2.44
N LYS A 185 2.71 -17.10 -1.13
CA LYS A 185 3.08 -16.03 -0.20
C LYS A 185 4.59 -15.96 -0.09
N VAL A 186 5.14 -14.75 -0.07
CA VAL A 186 6.53 -14.53 0.31
C VAL A 186 6.61 -14.60 1.84
N GLU A 187 7.46 -15.50 2.33
CA GLU A 187 7.74 -15.66 3.76
C GLU A 187 8.96 -14.82 4.17
N ASP A 188 9.13 -14.64 5.48
CA ASP A 188 10.30 -13.96 6.09
C ASP A 188 10.58 -12.55 5.56
N LEU A 189 9.49 -11.78 5.34
CA LEU A 189 9.58 -10.39 4.91
C LEU A 189 10.29 -9.52 5.96
N PRO A 190 11.14 -8.56 5.53
CA PRO A 190 11.85 -7.69 6.45
C PRO A 190 10.89 -6.69 7.12
N THR A 191 11.29 -6.16 8.28
CA THR A 191 10.57 -5.08 8.98
C THR A 191 10.37 -3.86 8.07
N ILE A 192 9.14 -3.37 7.97
CA ILE A 192 8.75 -2.22 7.14
C ILE A 192 9.12 -0.92 7.86
N SER A 193 9.02 -0.96 9.18
CA SER A 193 9.25 0.18 10.06
C SER A 193 10.66 0.75 9.85
N GLY A 194 10.73 2.03 9.46
CA GLY A 194 11.99 2.74 9.21
C GLY A 194 12.54 2.66 7.79
N MET A 195 12.02 1.81 6.89
CA MET A 195 12.49 1.78 5.50
C MET A 195 12.16 3.08 4.74
N SER A 196 13.04 3.54 3.85
CA SER A 196 12.72 4.57 2.87
C SER A 196 11.80 4.02 1.76
N ALA A 197 11.18 4.90 0.96
CA ALA A 197 10.38 4.46 -0.19
C ALA A 197 11.24 3.68 -1.21
N GLU A 198 12.50 4.09 -1.41
CA GLU A 198 13.46 3.41 -2.29
C GLU A 198 13.86 2.02 -1.74
N GLN A 199 14.04 1.90 -0.43
CA GLN A 199 14.30 0.61 0.21
C GLN A 199 13.09 -0.32 0.09
N LEU A 200 11.86 0.19 0.24
CA LEU A 200 10.66 -0.62 0.01
C LEU A 200 10.61 -1.14 -1.43
N LEU A 201 10.84 -0.26 -2.40
CA LEU A 201 10.85 -0.60 -3.82
C LEU A 201 11.90 -1.68 -4.16
N THR A 202 13.09 -1.60 -3.57
CA THR A 202 14.20 -2.54 -3.83
C THR A 202 14.18 -3.80 -2.96
N SER A 203 13.33 -3.83 -1.92
CA SER A 203 13.17 -4.98 -1.03
C SER A 203 12.23 -6.06 -1.59
N ASP A 204 12.10 -7.17 -0.87
CA ASP A 204 11.21 -8.29 -1.20
C ASP A 204 9.71 -7.92 -1.25
N TYR A 205 9.33 -6.71 -0.80
CA TYR A 205 7.97 -6.18 -0.96
C TYR A 205 7.60 -5.88 -2.42
N PHE A 206 8.56 -5.39 -3.22
CA PHE A 206 8.33 -4.97 -4.62
C PHE A 206 9.32 -5.59 -5.60
N GLY A 207 10.52 -5.94 -5.14
CA GLY A 207 11.50 -6.72 -5.90
C GLY A 207 12.22 -5.95 -6.99
N LEU A 208 12.24 -4.61 -6.97
CA LEU A 208 13.00 -3.86 -7.97
C LEU A 208 14.51 -4.10 -7.81
N ALA A 209 15.21 -4.31 -8.92
CA ALA A 209 16.67 -4.37 -8.92
C ALA A 209 17.29 -3.01 -8.58
N SER A 210 16.69 -1.94 -9.12
CA SER A 210 17.11 -0.56 -8.97
C SER A 210 15.89 0.36 -9.13
N THR A 211 15.96 1.54 -8.52
CA THR A 211 15.02 2.66 -8.73
C THR A 211 15.60 3.71 -9.66
N ALA A 212 16.80 3.48 -10.21
CA ALA A 212 17.42 4.36 -11.19
C ALA A 212 16.64 4.34 -12.53
N ASP A 213 16.85 5.38 -13.33
CA ASP A 213 16.29 5.46 -14.67
C ASP A 213 16.82 4.31 -15.56
N PRO A 214 15.94 3.51 -16.21
CA PRO A 214 16.37 2.37 -17.03
C PRO A 214 17.32 2.74 -18.18
N GLY A 215 17.16 3.93 -18.77
CA GLY A 215 18.04 4.42 -19.83
C GLY A 215 19.45 4.72 -19.32
N THR A 216 19.54 5.28 -18.12
CA THR A 216 20.80 5.55 -17.40
C THR A 216 21.47 4.24 -16.98
N GLU A 217 20.69 3.28 -16.49
CA GLU A 217 21.17 1.94 -16.14
C GLU A 217 21.73 1.21 -17.37
N PHE A 218 21.02 1.25 -18.50
CA PHE A 218 21.50 0.69 -19.77
C PHE A 218 22.76 1.40 -20.30
N ALA A 219 22.84 2.72 -20.15
CA ALA A 219 24.02 3.48 -20.56
C ALA A 219 25.24 3.14 -19.70
N LEU A 220 25.07 3.05 -18.38
CA LEU A 220 26.10 2.64 -17.43
C LEU A 220 26.55 1.20 -17.69
N ALA A 221 25.61 0.28 -17.85
CA ALA A 221 25.86 -1.10 -18.22
C ALA A 221 26.69 -1.21 -19.51
N ARG A 222 26.28 -0.49 -20.56
CA ARG A 222 27.01 -0.47 -21.83
C ARG A 222 28.42 0.13 -21.70
N MET A 223 28.59 1.13 -20.82
CA MET A 223 29.91 1.70 -20.51
C MET A 223 30.77 0.73 -19.67
N ALA A 224 30.15 -0.05 -18.79
CA ALA A 224 30.79 -1.07 -17.97
C ALA A 224 31.09 -2.37 -18.76
N GLY A 225 30.63 -2.49 -20.00
CA GLY A 225 30.86 -3.66 -20.87
C GLY A 225 29.86 -4.80 -20.65
N ASP A 226 28.72 -4.51 -20.02
CA ASP A 226 27.68 -5.47 -19.64
C ASP A 226 26.84 -5.88 -20.86
N VAL A 227 26.41 -7.14 -20.92
CA VAL A 227 25.64 -7.67 -22.06
C VAL A 227 24.16 -7.68 -21.73
N ALA A 228 23.39 -6.83 -22.41
CA ALA A 228 21.93 -6.84 -22.33
C ALA A 228 21.35 -8.11 -22.98
N ARG A 229 20.67 -8.94 -22.19
CA ARG A 229 19.86 -10.07 -22.67
C ARG A 229 18.39 -9.66 -22.71
N ARG A 230 17.60 -10.29 -23.57
CA ARG A 230 16.14 -10.14 -23.54
C ARG A 230 15.54 -11.34 -22.80
N ASN A 231 14.72 -11.06 -21.78
CA ASN A 231 13.97 -12.12 -21.12
C ASN A 231 12.77 -12.56 -21.99
N THR A 232 12.10 -13.64 -21.57
CA THR A 232 10.95 -14.24 -22.27
C THR A 232 9.72 -13.32 -22.39
N PHE A 233 9.66 -12.23 -21.61
CA PHE A 233 8.58 -11.26 -21.62
C PHE A 233 8.89 -10.00 -22.44
N GLY A 234 10.06 -9.96 -23.10
CA GLY A 234 10.45 -8.85 -23.97
C GLY A 234 11.15 -7.68 -23.24
N GLU A 235 11.38 -7.81 -21.93
CA GLU A 235 12.14 -6.84 -21.15
C GLU A 235 13.65 -7.09 -21.33
N GLN A 236 14.43 -6.01 -21.37
CA GLN A 236 15.88 -6.10 -21.45
C GLN A 236 16.46 -6.20 -20.04
N GLU A 237 17.13 -7.32 -19.77
CA GLU A 237 17.80 -7.62 -18.52
C GLU A 237 19.30 -7.48 -18.74
N VAL A 238 19.95 -6.64 -17.96
CA VAL A 238 21.39 -6.39 -18.07
C VAL A 238 22.11 -7.37 -17.15
N ALA A 239 23.02 -8.19 -17.72
CA ALA A 239 23.95 -8.99 -16.93
C ALA A 239 25.25 -8.22 -16.73
N PRO A 240 25.68 -7.95 -15.47
CA PRO A 240 26.89 -7.17 -15.21
C PRO A 240 28.14 -7.86 -15.77
N SER A 241 29.10 -7.05 -16.23
CA SER A 241 30.39 -7.53 -16.72
C SER A 241 31.29 -7.94 -15.57
N ASP A 242 32.27 -8.78 -15.90
CA ASP A 242 33.34 -9.16 -14.95
C ASP A 242 34.05 -7.93 -14.36
N ALA A 243 34.13 -6.82 -15.10
CA ALA A 243 34.74 -5.57 -14.65
C ALA A 243 33.86 -4.79 -13.65
N ALA A 244 32.54 -4.77 -13.84
CA ALA A 244 31.61 -4.17 -12.89
C ALA A 244 31.60 -4.94 -11.56
N MET A 245 31.59 -6.27 -11.64
CA MET A 245 31.75 -7.17 -10.49
C MET A 245 33.08 -6.95 -9.76
N GLU A 246 34.17 -6.72 -10.48
CA GLU A 246 35.48 -6.44 -9.89
C GLU A 246 35.54 -5.07 -9.18
N VAL A 247 34.84 -4.05 -9.70
CA VAL A 247 34.74 -2.73 -9.06
C VAL A 247 33.90 -2.80 -7.77
N VAL A 248 32.79 -3.54 -7.76
CA VAL A 248 31.99 -3.80 -6.55
C VAL A 248 32.81 -4.53 -5.49
N ARG A 249 33.59 -5.55 -5.89
CA ARG A 249 34.51 -6.27 -4.99
C ARG A 249 35.59 -5.36 -4.38
N ARG A 250 35.97 -4.27 -5.07
CA ARG A 250 37.01 -3.32 -4.63
C ARG A 250 36.47 -2.12 -3.84
N LEU A 251 35.21 -1.72 -4.04
CA LEU A 251 34.62 -0.52 -3.41
C LEU A 251 34.15 -0.75 -1.96
N VAL A 252 33.97 -1.99 -1.53
CA VAL A 252 33.45 -2.33 -0.20
C VAL A 252 34.47 -3.19 0.54
N VAL A 253 35.54 -2.56 1.04
CA VAL A 253 36.51 -3.22 1.92
C VAL A 253 36.15 -2.88 3.36
N GLY A 254 35.54 -3.83 4.05
CA GLY A 254 35.41 -3.79 5.51
C GLY A 254 36.75 -4.08 6.18
N ASN A 255 37.13 -3.28 7.17
CA ASN A 255 38.40 -3.45 7.89
C ASN A 255 38.27 -4.40 9.09
N SER A 256 37.06 -4.84 9.42
CA SER A 256 36.80 -5.79 10.51
C SER A 256 36.35 -7.17 10.00
N GLN A 257 36.60 -8.21 10.80
CA GLN A 257 36.24 -9.60 10.50
C GLN A 257 34.73 -9.78 10.29
N SER A 258 33.92 -9.07 11.08
CA SER A 258 32.47 -9.05 10.94
C SER A 258 32.00 -8.40 9.63
N GLU A 259 32.64 -7.32 9.19
CA GLU A 259 32.34 -6.71 7.89
C GLU A 259 32.75 -7.61 6.71
N GLN A 260 33.85 -8.36 6.83
CA GLN A 260 34.31 -9.31 5.82
C GLN A 260 33.36 -10.51 5.68
N ILE A 261 32.83 -11.01 6.79
CA ILE A 261 31.81 -12.07 6.80
C ILE A 261 30.53 -11.60 6.11
N VAL A 262 30.07 -10.38 6.44
CA VAL A 262 28.91 -9.75 5.79
C VAL A 262 29.16 -9.56 4.29
N GLN A 263 30.37 -9.17 3.90
CA GLN A 263 30.78 -9.01 2.51
C GLN A 263 30.76 -10.33 1.74
N GLU A 264 31.37 -11.39 2.26
CA GLU A 264 31.41 -12.69 1.60
C GLU A 264 29.99 -13.24 1.39
N ALA A 265 29.13 -13.10 2.39
CA ALA A 265 27.72 -13.45 2.28
C ALA A 265 26.98 -12.59 1.25
N MET A 266 27.26 -11.29 1.18
CA MET A 266 26.65 -10.39 0.20
C MET A 266 27.07 -10.72 -1.24
N VAL A 267 28.34 -11.07 -1.49
CA VAL A 267 28.81 -11.51 -2.81
C VAL A 267 28.13 -12.81 -3.23
N LYS A 268 28.06 -13.81 -2.35
CA LYS A 268 27.36 -15.08 -2.64
C LYS A 268 25.87 -14.86 -2.91
N TYR A 269 25.23 -13.98 -2.11
CA TYR A 269 23.84 -13.60 -2.30
C TYR A 269 23.59 -12.92 -3.65
N LEU A 270 24.45 -11.97 -4.06
CA LEU A 270 24.32 -11.29 -5.36
C LEU A 270 24.51 -12.27 -6.54
N GLU A 271 25.50 -13.16 -6.46
CA GLU A 271 25.77 -14.17 -7.50
C GLU A 271 24.62 -15.18 -7.67
N GLU A 272 23.92 -15.52 -6.59
CA GLU A 272 22.78 -16.43 -6.63
C GLU A 272 21.45 -15.74 -6.95
N ARG A 273 21.30 -14.46 -6.57
CA ARG A 273 20.15 -13.61 -6.91
C ARG A 273 20.00 -13.44 -8.43
N GLU A 274 21.10 -13.25 -9.16
CA GLU A 274 21.08 -13.11 -10.62
C GLU A 274 20.61 -14.38 -11.36
N ARG A 275 20.65 -15.55 -10.71
CA ARG A 275 20.30 -16.83 -11.34
C ARG A 275 18.86 -17.28 -11.07
N ARG A 276 18.13 -16.62 -10.17
CA ARG A 276 16.81 -17.07 -9.69
C ARG A 276 15.81 -15.93 -9.67
N SER A 277 14.57 -16.21 -10.05
CA SER A 277 13.45 -15.26 -9.98
C SER A 277 12.37 -15.77 -9.02
N GLY A 278 11.67 -14.86 -8.33
CA GLY A 278 10.50 -15.20 -7.50
C GLY A 278 10.82 -15.65 -6.06
N SER A 279 9.99 -16.54 -5.48
CA SER A 279 10.07 -16.93 -4.04
C SER A 279 11.39 -17.54 -3.60
N ALA A 280 12.21 -17.99 -4.56
CA ALA A 280 13.56 -18.42 -4.30
C ALA A 280 14.44 -17.30 -3.69
N LEU A 281 14.13 -16.01 -3.92
CA LEU A 281 14.88 -14.88 -3.36
C LEU A 281 14.75 -14.75 -1.85
N ALA A 282 13.54 -14.93 -1.31
CA ALA A 282 13.30 -14.78 0.13
C ALA A 282 14.04 -15.85 0.93
N THR A 283 14.00 -17.11 0.46
CA THR A 283 14.81 -18.20 1.03
C THR A 283 16.30 -17.93 0.90
N LEU A 284 16.75 -17.42 -0.25
CA LEU A 284 18.16 -17.10 -0.47
C LEU A 284 18.68 -16.03 0.50
N ARG A 285 17.85 -15.01 0.78
CA ARG A 285 18.15 -13.97 1.75
C ARG A 285 18.21 -14.54 3.17
N ALA A 286 17.24 -15.37 3.56
CA ALA A 286 17.21 -16.00 4.88
C ALA A 286 18.44 -16.90 5.10
N ASP A 287 18.85 -17.65 4.08
CA ASP A 287 20.05 -18.49 4.11
C ASP A 287 21.32 -17.64 4.24
N ALA A 288 21.44 -16.55 3.47
CA ALA A 288 22.58 -15.64 3.54
C ALA A 288 22.69 -14.95 4.91
N VAL A 289 21.57 -14.46 5.45
CA VAL A 289 21.52 -13.84 6.79
C VAL A 289 21.85 -14.86 7.88
N SER A 290 21.34 -16.09 7.78
CA SER A 290 21.65 -17.16 8.73
C SER A 290 23.13 -17.52 8.69
N ALA A 291 23.72 -17.64 7.50
CA ALA A 291 25.15 -17.89 7.34
C ALA A 291 26.02 -16.78 7.97
N VAL A 292 25.62 -15.50 7.83
CA VAL A 292 26.29 -14.38 8.50
C VAL A 292 26.15 -14.50 10.01
N ILE A 293 24.96 -14.78 10.53
CA ILE A 293 24.71 -14.88 11.97
C ILE A 293 25.48 -16.05 12.59
N GLU A 294 25.54 -17.21 11.93
CA GLU A 294 26.32 -18.35 12.41
C GLU A 294 27.82 -18.05 12.42
N ALA A 295 28.32 -17.41 11.36
CA ALA A 295 29.72 -17.01 11.29
C ALA A 295 30.09 -15.96 12.36
N LEU A 296 29.19 -15.04 12.69
CA LEU A 296 29.39 -14.04 13.75
C LEU A 296 29.25 -14.59 15.18
N LYS A 297 28.60 -15.75 15.35
CA LYS A 297 28.42 -16.43 16.65
C LYS A 297 29.53 -17.44 16.97
N ALA A 298 30.35 -17.79 15.98
CA ALA A 298 31.46 -18.73 16.12
C ALA A 298 32.74 -18.07 16.70
N ASP A 299 32.73 -16.75 16.89
CA ASP A 299 33.71 -15.93 17.62
C ASP A 299 33.17 -15.55 19.02
#